data_AF-A0A197KGG7-F1
#
_entry.id   AF-A0A197KGG7-F1
#
_cell.length_a   1.000
_cell.length_b   1.000
_cell.length_c   1.000
_cell.angle_alpha   90.00
_cell.angle_beta   90.00
_cell.angle_gamma   90.00
#
_symmetry.space_group_name_H-M   'P 1'
#
loop_
_entity.id
_entity.type
_entity.pdbx_description
1 polymer ?
#
loop_
_entity_poly.entity_id
_entity_poly.type
_entity_poly.pdbx_seq_one_letter_code
_entity_poly.pdbx_strand_id
1 'polypeptide(L)'
;MDHSLSTKCRLFLGTLLALTSVAFTDAHISMIYPLPRGHPFNPNTGFVDYNCRDAPLYDGCGGGIGKTFPCGGYPPDKQVVQSFNAGQVIDVRFGNAQFGSPGQPQLTPSSNQARHAGGLCEFSLSYDQGKTFGVFARYHGSCPDMYYDWPVKLPENLPSCDSCIFGWSWINAAATQAEFYMGCADIKIVGKSGGAGGMLPPEIANMPLRLANMPGQSYYHAPGDQYGNTKSNGPNPAEVDASMQSAAGGPDSSFQAMGTPRRPRPKYN
;
A
#
# COMPACT_ATOMS: atom_id res chain seq x y z
N MET A 1 34.60 -55.72 48.47
CA MET A 1 35.15 -55.53 47.13
C MET A 1 34.18 -56.15 46.16
N ASP A 2 33.82 -55.37 45.15
CA ASP A 2 33.08 -55.67 43.92
C ASP A 2 31.56 -55.87 43.95
N HIS A 3 30.89 -54.74 43.67
CA HIS A 3 29.57 -54.62 43.07
C HIS A 3 29.66 -54.87 41.55
N SER A 4 28.69 -55.59 40.96
CA SER A 4 28.13 -55.21 39.64
C SER A 4 26.83 -55.95 39.34
N LEU A 5 25.70 -55.25 39.51
CA LEU A 5 24.40 -55.59 38.91
C LEU A 5 24.38 -54.92 37.52
N SER A 6 24.35 -55.72 36.45
CA SER A 6 24.15 -55.21 35.08
C SER A 6 22.68 -55.38 34.65
N THR A 7 21.86 -54.41 35.03
CA THR A 7 20.48 -54.23 34.55
C THR A 7 20.51 -53.76 33.09
N LYS A 8 20.01 -54.59 32.17
CA LYS A 8 19.83 -54.20 30.76
C LYS A 8 18.68 -53.19 30.63
N CYS A 9 19.03 -51.91 30.60
CA CYS A 9 18.10 -50.81 30.31
C CYS A 9 17.73 -50.86 28.82
N ARG A 10 16.49 -51.22 28.51
CA ARG A 10 15.92 -51.07 27.16
C ARG A 10 15.62 -49.58 26.95
N LEU A 11 16.45 -48.87 26.18
CA LEU A 11 16.09 -47.57 25.65
C LEU A 11 15.09 -47.76 24.51
N PHE A 12 13.82 -47.46 24.75
CA PHE A 12 12.89 -47.11 23.68
C PHE A 12 13.21 -45.66 23.27
N LEU A 13 13.81 -45.47 22.10
CA LEU A 13 13.91 -44.17 21.45
C LEU A 13 12.50 -43.78 20.98
N GLY A 14 11.80 -42.99 21.80
CA GLY A 14 10.57 -42.31 21.38
C GLY A 14 10.93 -41.10 20.51
N THR A 15 10.65 -41.18 19.21
CA THR A 15 10.80 -40.06 18.28
C THR A 15 9.75 -39.01 18.59
N LEU A 16 10.12 -37.95 19.33
CA LEU A 16 9.25 -36.81 19.57
C LEU A 16 9.21 -35.96 18.30
N LEU A 17 8.17 -36.15 17.48
CA LEU A 17 7.91 -35.33 16.30
C LEU A 17 7.45 -33.94 16.78
N ALA A 18 8.39 -32.99 16.92
CA ALA A 18 8.07 -31.60 17.19
C ALA A 18 7.32 -31.02 15.98
N LEU A 19 5.99 -30.93 16.07
CA LEU A 19 5.21 -30.06 15.19
C LEU A 19 5.65 -28.61 15.45
N THR A 20 6.60 -28.13 14.67
CA THR A 20 6.83 -26.70 14.53
C THR A 20 5.61 -26.12 13.85
N SER A 21 4.68 -25.55 14.62
CA SER A 21 3.64 -24.69 14.11
C SER A 21 4.30 -23.51 13.41
N VAL A 22 4.39 -23.58 12.08
CA VAL A 22 4.72 -22.44 11.23
C VAL A 22 3.62 -21.42 11.49
N ALA A 23 3.93 -20.37 12.26
CA ALA A 23 3.07 -19.21 12.34
C ALA A 23 3.03 -18.63 10.93
N PHE A 24 1.89 -18.74 10.25
CA PHE A 24 1.64 -17.98 9.04
C PHE A 24 1.61 -16.51 9.46
N THR A 25 2.71 -15.81 9.25
CA THR A 25 2.72 -14.36 9.34
C THR A 25 1.89 -13.87 8.17
N ASP A 26 0.63 -13.52 8.45
CA ASP A 26 -0.13 -12.69 7.54
C ASP A 26 0.64 -11.37 7.41
N ALA A 27 1.22 -11.15 6.22
CA ALA A 27 2.25 -10.15 5.97
C ALA A 27 1.72 -8.98 5.14
N HIS A 28 0.40 -8.76 5.18
CA HIS A 28 -0.29 -7.99 4.16
C HIS A 28 -1.21 -6.93 4.75
N ILE A 29 -1.31 -5.78 4.08
CA ILE A 29 -2.19 -4.68 4.45
C ILE A 29 -2.82 -4.08 3.19
N SER A 30 -4.05 -3.61 3.31
CA SER A 30 -4.83 -3.04 2.22
C SER A 30 -5.53 -1.77 2.66
N MET A 31 -5.81 -0.89 1.69
CA MET A 31 -6.76 0.21 1.88
C MET A 31 -8.16 -0.37 2.10
N ILE A 32 -8.87 0.12 3.12
CA ILE A 32 -10.26 -0.26 3.43
C ILE A 32 -11.22 0.93 3.36
N TYR A 33 -10.70 2.16 3.27
CA TYR A 33 -11.49 3.34 2.97
C TYR A 33 -10.67 4.36 2.15
N PRO A 34 -11.14 4.81 0.99
CA PRO A 34 -12.32 4.28 0.27
C PRO A 34 -12.14 2.79 -0.06
N LEU A 35 -13.25 2.06 -0.21
CA LEU A 35 -13.21 0.61 -0.46
C LEU A 35 -12.61 0.34 -1.85
N PRO A 36 -11.52 -0.43 -1.96
CA PRO A 36 -10.90 -0.67 -3.25
C PRO A 36 -11.65 -1.73 -4.06
N ARG A 37 -11.35 -1.78 -5.36
CA ARG A 37 -11.65 -2.90 -6.26
C ARG A 37 -11.15 -4.20 -5.66
N GLY A 38 -11.87 -5.30 -5.87
CA GLY A 38 -11.50 -6.60 -5.31
C GLY A 38 -11.94 -6.79 -3.86
N HIS A 39 -12.25 -5.74 -3.11
CA HIS A 39 -12.55 -5.87 -1.68
C HIS A 39 -13.91 -6.55 -1.43
N PRO A 40 -14.01 -7.60 -0.58
CA PRO A 40 -15.29 -8.29 -0.33
C PRO A 40 -16.41 -7.44 0.24
N PHE A 41 -16.07 -6.34 0.90
CA PHE A 41 -17.06 -5.39 1.42
C PHE A 41 -17.39 -4.26 0.45
N ASN A 42 -16.78 -4.22 -0.73
CA ASN A 42 -17.16 -3.30 -1.78
C ASN A 42 -18.38 -3.86 -2.53
N PRO A 43 -19.60 -3.33 -2.30
CA PRO A 43 -20.82 -3.85 -2.94
C PRO A 43 -20.81 -3.62 -4.46
N ASN A 44 -19.99 -2.68 -4.93
CA ASN A 44 -19.89 -2.33 -6.33
C ASN A 44 -18.83 -3.15 -7.05
N THR A 45 -18.09 -4.03 -6.38
CA THR A 45 -16.95 -4.63 -7.04
C THR A 45 -17.30 -5.55 -8.21
N GLY A 46 -16.51 -5.45 -9.29
CA GLY A 46 -16.63 -6.31 -10.47
C GLY A 46 -16.11 -7.73 -10.23
N PHE A 47 -15.24 -7.90 -9.23
CA PHE A 47 -14.63 -9.17 -8.84
C PHE A 47 -14.34 -9.14 -7.34
N VAL A 48 -14.60 -10.24 -6.63
CA VAL A 48 -14.32 -10.33 -5.19
C VAL A 48 -13.07 -11.18 -4.97
N ASP A 49 -12.03 -10.57 -4.37
CA ASP A 49 -10.81 -11.24 -3.96
C ASP A 49 -10.78 -11.47 -2.44
N TYR A 50 -10.94 -12.73 -2.05
CA TYR A 50 -10.88 -13.15 -0.65
C TYR A 50 -9.46 -13.44 -0.16
N ASN A 51 -8.51 -13.64 -1.08
CA ASN A 51 -7.23 -14.29 -0.77
C ASN A 51 -6.04 -13.34 -0.88
N CYS A 52 -6.08 -12.40 -1.81
CA CYS A 52 -4.90 -11.63 -2.20
C CYS A 52 -5.12 -10.12 -2.26
N ARG A 53 -6.23 -9.61 -1.75
CA ARG A 53 -6.53 -8.16 -1.84
C ARG A 53 -5.47 -7.29 -1.16
N ASP A 54 -4.87 -7.79 -0.08
CA ASP A 54 -3.86 -7.14 0.76
C ASP A 54 -2.42 -7.51 0.39
N ALA A 55 -2.23 -8.45 -0.54
CA ALA A 55 -0.91 -8.85 -1.03
C ALA A 55 -0.26 -7.80 -1.95
N PRO A 56 1.10 -7.74 -2.02
CA PRO A 56 1.78 -6.88 -2.97
C PRO A 56 1.55 -7.34 -4.42
N LEU A 57 1.81 -6.44 -5.37
CA LEU A 57 1.74 -6.76 -6.79
C LEU A 57 2.82 -7.79 -7.18
N TYR A 58 2.51 -8.60 -8.20
CA TYR A 58 3.33 -9.64 -8.82
C TYR A 58 3.70 -10.81 -7.91
N ASP A 59 4.48 -10.57 -6.86
CA ASP A 59 5.12 -11.64 -6.08
C ASP A 59 4.41 -11.95 -4.75
N GLY A 60 3.32 -11.24 -4.44
CA GLY A 60 2.66 -11.30 -3.15
C GLY A 60 1.56 -12.35 -2.97
N CYS A 61 0.94 -12.78 -4.07
CA CYS A 61 -0.28 -13.59 -4.00
C CYS A 61 0.01 -15.09 -4.19
N GLY A 62 -0.20 -15.87 -3.14
CA GLY A 62 -0.33 -17.32 -3.26
C GLY A 62 -1.68 -17.72 -3.86
N GLY A 63 -1.70 -18.70 -4.77
CA GLY A 63 -2.96 -19.26 -5.30
C GLY A 63 -3.34 -18.86 -6.73
N GLY A 64 -2.43 -18.25 -7.49
CA GLY A 64 -2.57 -18.09 -8.95
C GLY A 64 -3.34 -16.84 -9.42
N ILE A 65 -3.80 -15.98 -8.51
CA ILE A 65 -4.30 -14.64 -8.87
C ILE A 65 -3.07 -13.74 -9.04
N GLY A 66 -2.57 -13.63 -10.27
CA GLY A 66 -1.44 -12.74 -10.58
C GLY A 66 -1.87 -11.28 -10.48
N LYS A 67 -1.59 -10.63 -9.34
CA LYS A 67 -1.80 -9.19 -9.19
C LYS A 67 -0.84 -8.44 -10.10
N THR A 68 -1.36 -7.51 -10.89
CA THR A 68 -0.54 -6.70 -11.82
C THR A 68 -0.77 -5.21 -11.59
N PHE A 69 0.16 -4.40 -12.07
CA PHE A 69 -0.04 -2.96 -12.15
C PHE A 69 -0.93 -2.61 -13.37
N PRO A 70 -1.86 -1.64 -13.25
CA PRO A 70 -2.28 -0.95 -12.02
C PRO A 70 -3.37 -1.71 -11.27
N CYS A 71 -3.63 -1.31 -10.02
CA CYS A 71 -4.83 -1.70 -9.26
C CYS A 71 -4.98 -3.21 -9.01
N GLY A 72 -3.89 -3.99 -9.04
CA GLY A 72 -3.93 -5.44 -8.89
C GLY A 72 -4.47 -6.18 -10.13
N GLY A 73 -4.73 -5.49 -11.24
CA GLY A 73 -5.39 -6.06 -12.42
C GLY A 73 -6.89 -6.31 -12.24
N TYR A 74 -7.49 -5.84 -11.14
CA TYR A 74 -8.92 -6.01 -10.91
C TYR A 74 -9.74 -5.16 -11.90
N PRO A 75 -10.87 -5.69 -12.42
CA PRO A 75 -11.77 -4.94 -13.27
C PRO A 75 -12.32 -3.72 -12.52
N PRO A 76 -12.75 -2.67 -13.24
CA PRO A 76 -13.49 -1.57 -12.64
C PRO A 76 -14.69 -2.04 -11.83
N ASP A 77 -15.03 -1.27 -10.79
CA ASP A 77 -16.26 -1.46 -10.05
C ASP A 77 -17.47 -1.15 -10.94
N LYS A 78 -18.58 -1.82 -10.68
CA LYS A 78 -19.87 -1.65 -11.36
C LYS A 78 -20.41 -0.22 -11.20
N GLN A 79 -20.07 0.44 -10.10
CA GLN A 79 -20.40 1.81 -9.76
C GLN A 79 -19.28 2.39 -8.89
N VAL A 80 -19.17 3.72 -8.85
CA VAL A 80 -18.26 4.39 -7.92
C VAL A 80 -18.63 4.06 -6.47
N VAL A 81 -17.63 3.85 -5.63
CA VAL A 81 -17.82 3.49 -4.21
C VAL A 81 -18.11 4.71 -3.34
N GLN A 82 -17.70 5.90 -3.78
CA GLN A 82 -17.83 7.12 -3.00
C GLN A 82 -17.83 8.35 -3.92
N SER A 83 -18.56 9.39 -3.51
CA SER A 83 -18.47 10.73 -4.10
C SER A 83 -17.76 11.67 -3.15
N PHE A 84 -16.82 12.46 -3.67
CA PHE A 84 -16.07 13.46 -2.95
C PHE A 84 -16.18 14.82 -3.64
N ASN A 85 -16.03 15.90 -2.88
CA ASN A 85 -15.84 17.24 -3.44
C ASN A 85 -14.34 17.53 -3.65
N ALA A 86 -13.99 18.27 -4.69
CA ALA A 86 -12.65 18.86 -4.76
C ALA A 86 -12.37 19.69 -3.48
N GLY A 87 -11.15 19.61 -2.93
CA GLY A 87 -10.82 20.22 -1.64
C GLY A 87 -11.23 19.42 -0.40
N GLN A 88 -12.00 18.33 -0.56
CA GLN A 88 -12.41 17.49 0.58
C GLN A 88 -11.21 16.71 1.16
N VAL A 89 -11.17 16.61 2.49
CA VAL A 89 -10.26 15.73 3.20
C VAL A 89 -10.85 14.33 3.27
N ILE A 90 -10.04 13.34 2.91
CA ILE A 90 -10.36 11.92 2.98
C ILE A 90 -9.48 11.30 4.07
N ASP A 91 -10.10 10.78 5.13
CA ASP A 91 -9.43 10.02 6.17
C ASP A 91 -9.21 8.58 5.70
N VAL A 92 -8.14 8.34 4.94
CA VAL A 92 -7.84 7.02 4.38
C VAL A 92 -7.54 6.03 5.51
N ARG A 93 -8.09 4.81 5.40
CA ARG A 93 -7.93 3.76 6.41
C ARG A 93 -7.39 2.48 5.81
N PHE A 94 -6.68 1.73 6.65
CA PHE A 94 -6.04 0.47 6.28
C PHE A 94 -6.51 -0.70 7.16
N GLY A 95 -6.43 -1.91 6.60
CA GLY A 95 -6.77 -3.15 7.28
C GLY A 95 -6.08 -4.36 6.63
N ASN A 96 -6.05 -5.48 7.33
CA ASN A 96 -5.53 -6.77 6.85
C ASN A 96 -6.63 -7.85 6.90
N ALA A 97 -6.29 -9.11 6.66
CA ALA A 97 -7.29 -10.18 6.72
C ALA A 97 -7.96 -10.33 8.10
N GLN A 98 -7.24 -9.99 9.18
CA GLN A 98 -7.74 -10.06 10.57
C GLN A 98 -8.51 -8.80 11.00
N PHE A 99 -8.25 -7.63 10.39
CA PHE A 99 -8.79 -6.34 10.84
C PHE A 99 -9.27 -5.48 9.67
N GLY A 100 -10.38 -4.75 9.86
CA GLY A 100 -10.91 -3.83 8.85
C GLY A 100 -12.16 -4.33 8.11
N SER A 101 -12.63 -5.53 8.47
CA SER A 101 -13.96 -6.02 8.07
C SER A 101 -14.97 -5.84 9.21
N PRO A 102 -16.25 -5.57 8.94
CA PRO A 102 -17.29 -5.57 9.97
C PRO A 102 -17.28 -6.86 10.80
N GLY A 103 -17.30 -6.72 12.12
CA GLY A 103 -17.30 -7.85 13.05
C GLY A 103 -15.92 -8.46 13.36
N GLN A 104 -14.84 -7.94 12.79
CA GLN A 104 -13.49 -8.34 13.17
C GLN A 104 -13.11 -7.88 14.59
N PRO A 105 -12.12 -8.51 15.24
CA PRO A 105 -11.68 -8.12 16.58
C PRO A 105 -11.27 -6.64 16.66
N GLN A 106 -11.40 -6.06 17.85
CA GLN A 106 -10.88 -4.72 18.10
C GLN A 106 -9.35 -4.73 18.08
N LEU A 107 -8.76 -3.68 17.51
CA LEU A 107 -7.32 -3.46 17.56
C LEU A 107 -6.83 -3.23 18.99
N THR A 108 -5.80 -3.97 19.38
CA THR A 108 -5.04 -3.79 20.63
C THR A 108 -3.62 -3.39 20.26
N PRO A 109 -2.82 -2.66 21.06
CA PRO A 109 -1.48 -2.21 20.64
C PRO A 109 -0.51 -3.30 20.15
N SER A 110 -0.77 -4.57 20.48
CA SER A 110 -0.02 -5.75 20.04
C SER A 110 -0.58 -6.44 18.79
N SER A 111 -1.68 -5.94 18.20
CA SER A 111 -2.25 -6.54 17.00
C SER A 111 -1.24 -6.46 15.85
N ASN A 112 -0.97 -7.60 15.22
CA ASN A 112 -0.11 -7.66 14.05
C ASN A 112 -0.85 -7.06 12.85
N GLN A 113 -0.34 -5.94 12.37
CA GLN A 113 -0.91 -5.22 11.22
C GLN A 113 -0.11 -5.37 9.94
N ALA A 114 1.02 -6.10 9.99
CA ALA A 114 1.88 -6.35 8.84
C ALA A 114 2.30 -5.10 8.04
N ARG A 115 2.53 -4.00 8.74
CA ARG A 115 2.93 -2.72 8.14
C ARG A 115 4.41 -2.63 7.78
N HIS A 116 5.24 -3.65 8.03
CA HIS A 116 6.66 -3.71 7.63
C HIS A 116 7.49 -2.47 8.01
N ALA A 117 7.34 -1.96 9.24
CA ALA A 117 7.95 -0.72 9.72
C ALA A 117 7.58 0.54 8.90
N GLY A 118 6.42 0.51 8.26
CA GLY A 118 5.90 1.52 7.35
C GLY A 118 6.66 1.57 6.03
N GLY A 119 7.03 2.77 5.59
CA GLY A 119 7.62 3.02 4.27
C GLY A 119 7.03 4.28 3.62
N LEU A 120 6.80 4.22 2.31
CA LEU A 120 6.22 5.32 1.55
C LEU A 120 4.82 4.96 1.09
N CYS A 121 3.81 5.70 1.56
CA CYS A 121 2.51 5.73 0.91
C CYS A 121 2.41 6.90 -0.06
N GLU A 122 1.83 6.67 -1.23
CA GLU A 122 1.40 7.73 -2.12
C GLU A 122 -0.10 7.61 -2.40
N PHE A 123 -0.75 8.77 -2.51
CA PHE A 123 -2.15 8.88 -2.87
C PHE A 123 -2.24 9.63 -4.18
N SER A 124 -2.96 9.04 -5.12
CA SER A 124 -2.95 9.46 -6.51
C SER A 124 -4.34 9.41 -7.11
N LEU A 125 -4.50 10.14 -8.22
CA LEU A 125 -5.71 10.11 -9.02
C LEU A 125 -5.37 9.64 -10.44
N SER A 126 -6.31 8.95 -11.08
CA SER A 126 -6.28 8.70 -12.52
C SER A 126 -7.62 9.07 -13.15
N TYR A 127 -7.56 9.94 -14.16
CA TYR A 127 -8.72 10.38 -14.94
C TYR A 127 -8.78 9.69 -16.32
N ASP A 128 -7.83 8.79 -16.61
CA ASP A 128 -7.67 8.11 -17.91
C ASP A 128 -7.77 6.57 -17.79
N GLN A 129 -8.54 6.11 -16.82
CA GLN A 129 -8.83 4.68 -16.55
C GLN A 129 -7.58 3.87 -16.13
N GLY A 130 -6.65 4.52 -15.42
CA GLY A 130 -5.47 3.88 -14.84
C GLY A 130 -4.26 3.84 -15.78
N LYS A 131 -4.28 4.58 -16.90
CA LYS A 131 -3.10 4.66 -17.77
C LYS A 131 -2.02 5.54 -17.16
N THR A 132 -2.42 6.63 -16.51
CA THR A 132 -1.54 7.53 -15.76
C THR A 132 -2.12 7.82 -14.38
N PHE A 133 -1.22 8.06 -13.42
CA PHE A 133 -1.56 8.41 -12.05
C PHE A 133 -0.79 9.65 -11.65
N GLY A 134 -1.51 10.66 -11.16
CA GLY A 134 -0.94 11.88 -10.60
C GLY A 134 -1.01 11.86 -9.08
N VAL A 135 0.14 11.88 -8.42
CA VAL A 135 0.27 11.90 -6.96
C VAL A 135 -0.05 13.28 -6.40
N PHE A 136 -0.88 13.31 -5.36
CA PHE A 136 -1.32 14.54 -4.69
C PHE A 136 -1.12 14.51 -3.17
N ALA A 137 -0.72 13.39 -2.57
CA ALA A 137 -0.32 13.30 -1.17
C ALA A 137 0.69 12.17 -0.95
N ARG A 138 1.56 12.32 0.04
CA ARG A 138 2.56 11.33 0.45
C ARG A 138 2.68 11.28 1.96
N TYR A 139 2.98 10.09 2.49
CA TYR A 139 3.41 9.89 3.87
C TYR A 139 4.62 8.96 3.91
N HIS A 140 5.67 9.38 4.62
CA HIS A 140 6.92 8.64 4.73
C HIS A 140 7.11 8.05 6.13
N GLY A 141 7.86 6.95 6.20
CA GLY A 141 8.28 6.30 7.43
C GLY A 141 7.15 5.52 8.09
N SER A 142 6.07 6.17 8.48
CA SER A 142 5.02 5.56 9.30
C SER A 142 3.81 5.04 8.53
N CYS A 143 3.69 5.27 7.23
CA CYS A 143 2.55 4.79 6.45
C CYS A 143 2.86 3.44 5.80
N PRO A 144 1.88 2.50 5.76
CA PRO A 144 0.54 2.55 6.34
C PRO A 144 0.52 2.12 7.81
N ASP A 145 -0.56 2.50 8.50
CA ASP A 145 -0.84 2.02 9.85
C ASP A 145 -2.36 1.92 10.10
N MET A 146 -2.85 0.76 10.57
CA MET A 146 -4.27 0.50 10.83
C MET A 146 -4.82 1.15 12.10
N TYR A 147 -3.97 1.65 13.01
CA TYR A 147 -4.42 2.37 14.21
C TYR A 147 -4.74 3.84 13.95
N TYR A 148 -4.52 4.33 12.73
CA TYR A 148 -4.59 5.74 12.39
C TYR A 148 -5.42 5.97 11.13
N ASP A 149 -6.09 7.11 11.13
CA ASP A 149 -6.63 7.72 9.93
C ASP A 149 -5.52 8.53 9.24
N TRP A 150 -5.51 8.48 7.91
CA TRP A 150 -4.50 9.12 7.08
C TRP A 150 -5.17 10.22 6.25
N PRO A 151 -5.27 11.44 6.78
CA PRO A 151 -6.01 12.50 6.13
C PRO A 151 -5.28 12.95 4.86
N VAL A 152 -5.96 12.93 3.72
CA VAL A 152 -5.45 13.48 2.47
C VAL A 152 -6.45 14.44 1.87
N LYS A 153 -6.03 15.67 1.56
CA LYS A 153 -6.90 16.67 0.94
C LYS A 153 -6.85 16.53 -0.57
N LEU A 154 -8.00 16.32 -1.21
CA LEU A 154 -8.11 16.39 -2.66
C LEU A 154 -7.77 17.83 -3.13
N PRO A 155 -7.03 18.01 -4.23
CA PRO A 155 -6.76 19.36 -4.75
C PRO A 155 -8.05 20.14 -5.04
N GLU A 156 -8.07 21.44 -4.72
CA GLU A 156 -9.27 22.27 -4.84
C GLU A 156 -9.64 22.58 -6.29
N ASN A 157 -8.68 22.47 -7.21
CA ASN A 157 -8.87 22.77 -8.63
C ASN A 157 -9.14 21.52 -9.48
N LEU A 158 -9.40 20.37 -8.85
CA LEU A 158 -9.78 19.18 -9.59
C LEU A 158 -11.03 19.43 -10.45
N PRO A 159 -11.03 19.02 -11.72
CA PRO A 159 -12.25 18.98 -12.52
C PRO A 159 -13.18 17.89 -12.02
N SER A 160 -14.48 18.07 -12.29
CA SER A 160 -15.46 17.01 -12.04
C SER A 160 -15.14 15.76 -12.86
N CYS A 161 -15.32 14.60 -12.24
CA CYS A 161 -15.23 13.30 -12.89
C CYS A 161 -16.30 12.37 -12.34
N ASP A 162 -17.10 11.76 -13.21
CA ASP A 162 -18.15 10.82 -12.80
C ASP A 162 -17.61 9.44 -12.43
N SER A 163 -16.42 9.09 -12.93
CA SER A 163 -15.72 7.83 -12.63
C SER A 163 -14.22 8.00 -12.86
N CYS A 164 -13.51 8.31 -11.78
CA CYS A 164 -12.04 8.36 -11.74
C CYS A 164 -11.52 7.37 -10.70
N ILE A 165 -10.22 7.08 -10.75
CA ILE A 165 -9.59 6.15 -9.82
C ILE A 165 -8.87 6.94 -8.74
N PHE A 166 -9.20 6.66 -7.48
CA PHE A 166 -8.36 6.99 -6.33
C PHE A 166 -7.40 5.82 -6.08
N GLY A 167 -6.10 6.08 -6.18
CA GLY A 167 -5.06 5.07 -5.97
C GLY A 167 -4.29 5.34 -4.68
N TRP A 168 -4.24 4.33 -3.81
CA TRP A 168 -3.22 4.22 -2.77
C TRP A 168 -2.13 3.27 -3.27
N SER A 169 -0.87 3.69 -3.17
CA SER A 169 0.29 2.81 -3.31
C SER A 169 1.12 2.81 -2.05
N TRP A 170 1.83 1.70 -1.81
CA TRP A 170 2.79 1.60 -0.72
C TRP A 170 4.04 0.84 -1.13
N ILE A 171 5.20 1.43 -0.83
CA ILE A 171 6.51 0.78 -0.88
C ILE A 171 6.95 0.56 0.56
N ASN A 172 7.08 -0.71 0.96
CA ASN A 172 7.44 -1.06 2.33
C ASN A 172 8.92 -0.82 2.66
N ALA A 173 9.20 -0.61 3.95
CA ALA A 173 10.54 -0.31 4.42
C ALA A 173 11.38 -1.55 4.78
N ALA A 174 10.77 -2.55 5.41
CA ALA A 174 11.51 -3.63 6.08
C ALA A 174 11.87 -4.84 5.20
N ALA A 175 11.56 -4.85 3.91
CA ALA A 175 11.81 -6.01 3.07
C ALA A 175 13.18 -5.94 2.36
N THR A 176 13.87 -7.08 2.30
CA THR A 176 15.12 -7.27 1.54
C THR A 176 14.95 -6.98 0.05
N GLN A 177 13.71 -7.05 -0.45
CA GLN A 177 13.27 -6.54 -1.73
C GLN A 177 12.05 -5.64 -1.47
N ALA A 178 12.08 -4.38 -1.94
CA ALA A 178 10.98 -3.45 -1.74
C ALA A 178 9.74 -3.97 -2.48
N GLU A 179 8.67 -4.28 -1.76
CA GLU A 179 7.39 -4.72 -2.31
C GLU A 179 6.52 -3.52 -2.66
N PHE A 180 5.77 -3.62 -3.75
CA PHE A 180 4.85 -2.56 -4.17
C PHE A 180 3.41 -3.02 -4.01
N TYR A 181 2.67 -2.35 -3.13
CA TYR A 181 1.25 -2.54 -2.90
C TYR A 181 0.48 -1.46 -3.64
N MET A 182 -0.70 -1.81 -4.16
CA MET A 182 -1.60 -0.83 -4.75
C MET A 182 -3.05 -1.23 -4.56
N GLY A 183 -3.84 -0.33 -3.97
CA GLY A 183 -5.29 -0.42 -3.87
C GLY A 183 -5.93 0.73 -4.64
N CYS A 184 -6.96 0.44 -5.43
CA CYS A 184 -7.65 1.44 -6.23
C CYS A 184 -9.14 1.43 -5.92
N ALA A 185 -9.75 2.59 -5.73
CA ALA A 185 -11.18 2.75 -5.57
C ALA A 185 -11.73 3.61 -6.72
N ASP A 186 -12.83 3.17 -7.34
CA ASP A 186 -13.52 3.99 -8.33
C ASP A 186 -14.40 5.02 -7.62
N ILE A 187 -14.12 6.30 -7.84
CA ILE A 187 -14.75 7.40 -7.11
C ILE A 187 -15.33 8.44 -8.08
N LYS A 188 -16.29 9.21 -7.58
CA LYS A 188 -16.78 10.43 -8.23
C LYS A 188 -16.15 11.64 -7.56
N ILE A 189 -15.72 12.60 -8.37
CA ILE A 189 -15.26 13.90 -7.90
C ILE A 189 -16.20 14.96 -8.42
N VAL A 190 -16.78 15.73 -7.51
CA VAL A 190 -17.53 16.94 -7.80
C VAL A 190 -16.56 18.11 -7.65
N GLY A 191 -16.13 18.67 -8.78
CA GLY A 191 -15.11 19.70 -8.85
C GLY A 191 -15.52 20.84 -9.77
N LYS A 192 -14.53 21.52 -10.35
CA LYS A 192 -14.79 22.63 -11.27
C LYS A 192 -15.39 22.10 -12.59
N SER A 193 -16.40 22.78 -13.09
CA SER A 193 -16.97 22.54 -14.41
C SER A 193 -15.97 22.90 -15.51
N GLY A 194 -15.68 21.97 -16.43
CA GLY A 194 -14.96 22.29 -17.66
C GLY A 194 -13.41 22.31 -17.61
N GLY A 195 -12.78 21.58 -16.69
CA GLY A 195 -11.32 21.37 -16.76
C GLY A 195 -10.89 20.61 -18.02
N ALA A 196 -9.73 20.97 -18.57
CA ALA A 196 -9.16 20.51 -19.85
C ALA A 196 -9.52 19.06 -20.23
N GLY A 197 -10.61 18.87 -20.96
CA GLY A 197 -11.04 17.57 -21.49
C GLY A 197 -11.32 16.48 -20.45
N GLY A 198 -11.59 16.83 -19.19
CA GLY A 198 -11.72 15.84 -18.11
C GLY A 198 -10.40 15.18 -17.71
N MET A 199 -9.28 15.90 -17.82
CA MET A 199 -7.95 15.46 -17.36
C MET A 199 -7.58 16.07 -16.00
N LEU A 200 -6.57 15.49 -15.35
CA LEU A 200 -5.99 16.07 -14.13
C LEU A 200 -5.32 17.42 -14.42
N PRO A 201 -5.30 18.36 -13.44
CA PRO A 201 -4.48 19.56 -13.54
C PRO A 201 -3.00 19.21 -13.78
N PRO A 202 -2.25 19.97 -14.61
CA PRO A 202 -0.86 19.64 -14.95
C PRO A 202 0.06 19.46 -13.74
N GLU A 203 -0.14 20.22 -12.68
CA GLU A 203 0.63 20.11 -11.43
C GLU A 203 0.44 18.77 -10.71
N ILE A 204 -0.67 18.07 -10.97
CA ILE A 204 -0.95 16.72 -10.46
C ILE A 204 -0.54 15.68 -11.49
N ALA A 205 -0.90 15.89 -12.76
CA ALA A 205 -0.61 14.98 -13.85
C ALA A 205 0.91 14.74 -14.04
N ASN A 206 1.73 15.74 -13.71
CA ASN A 206 3.19 15.65 -13.81
C ASN A 206 3.88 15.09 -12.56
N MET A 207 3.12 14.60 -11.57
CA MET A 207 3.65 13.97 -10.35
C MET A 207 3.49 12.46 -10.43
N PRO A 208 4.46 11.71 -10.98
CA PRO A 208 4.34 10.27 -11.16
C PRO A 208 4.42 9.52 -9.82
N LEU A 209 3.83 8.32 -9.80
CA LEU A 209 4.04 7.33 -8.76
C LEU A 209 5.52 6.90 -8.72
N ARG A 210 6.01 6.64 -7.53
CA ARG A 210 7.22 5.85 -7.32
C ARG A 210 6.88 4.38 -7.43
N LEU A 211 7.62 3.69 -8.28
CA LEU A 211 7.38 2.31 -8.65
C LEU A 211 8.46 1.43 -8.00
N ALA A 212 8.07 0.25 -7.51
CA ALA A 212 8.99 -0.77 -6.99
C ALA A 212 8.53 -2.17 -7.40
N ASN A 213 9.46 -3.14 -7.38
CA ASN A 213 9.24 -4.55 -7.73
C ASN A 213 8.36 -4.79 -8.97
N MET A 214 8.69 -4.09 -10.05
CA MET A 214 8.00 -4.25 -11.33
C MET A 214 8.96 -4.65 -12.43
N PRO A 215 8.52 -5.50 -13.39
CA PRO A 215 9.33 -5.86 -14.54
C PRO A 215 9.89 -4.62 -15.26
N GLY A 216 11.22 -4.52 -15.33
CA GLY A 216 11.92 -3.44 -16.04
C GLY A 216 12.02 -2.10 -15.31
N GLN A 217 11.62 -2.00 -14.04
CA GLN A 217 11.73 -0.77 -13.25
C GLN A 217 12.88 -0.84 -12.23
N SER A 218 13.55 0.28 -11.97
CA SER A 218 14.53 0.38 -10.88
C SER A 218 13.83 0.35 -9.53
N TYR A 219 14.43 -0.31 -8.54
CA TYR A 219 13.88 -0.38 -7.19
C TYR A 219 14.06 0.95 -6.45
N TYR A 220 12.97 1.50 -5.93
CA TYR A 220 13.01 2.51 -4.87
C TYR A 220 12.88 1.81 -3.51
N HIS A 221 13.77 2.13 -2.58
CA HIS A 221 13.68 1.66 -1.20
C HIS A 221 13.23 2.81 -0.31
N ALA A 222 12.05 2.67 0.30
CA ALA A 222 11.52 3.65 1.23
C ALA A 222 12.11 3.43 2.64
N PRO A 223 12.53 4.48 3.37
CA PRO A 223 12.88 4.34 4.77
C PRO A 223 11.64 4.11 5.64
N GLY A 224 11.80 3.34 6.72
CA GLY A 224 10.75 3.06 7.69
C GLY A 224 10.96 3.75 9.04
N ASP A 225 9.96 3.64 9.91
CA ASP A 225 9.95 4.26 11.24
C ASP A 225 10.56 3.39 12.35
N GLN A 226 11.01 2.18 12.03
CA GLN A 226 11.62 1.19 12.94
C GLN A 226 10.65 0.54 13.95
N TYR A 227 9.34 0.76 13.85
CA TYR A 227 8.34 0.14 14.75
C TYR A 227 7.91 -1.27 14.32
N GLY A 228 8.50 -1.83 13.26
CA GLY A 228 8.15 -3.16 12.75
C GLY A 228 6.65 -3.27 12.45
N ASN A 229 6.00 -4.30 12.98
CA ASN A 229 4.55 -4.51 12.84
C ASN A 229 3.72 -3.93 14.00
N THR A 230 4.31 -3.09 14.86
CA THR A 230 3.60 -2.46 15.97
C THR A 230 3.05 -1.09 15.59
N LYS A 231 2.14 -0.58 16.42
CA LYS A 231 1.58 0.77 16.31
C LYS A 231 2.69 1.83 16.27
N SER A 232 2.68 2.67 15.23
CA SER A 232 3.60 3.81 15.06
C SER A 232 3.17 5.05 15.86
N ASN A 233 3.82 6.18 15.58
CA ASN A 233 3.36 7.50 15.99
C ASN A 233 2.25 8.08 15.10
N GLY A 234 1.83 7.38 14.04
CA GLY A 234 0.82 7.83 13.09
C GLY A 234 1.35 8.77 12.00
N PRO A 235 0.46 9.50 11.30
CA PRO A 235 0.86 10.41 10.24
C PRO A 235 1.74 11.56 10.78
N ASN A 236 2.83 11.85 10.07
CA ASN A 236 3.71 12.96 10.42
C ASN A 236 2.95 14.30 10.27
N PRO A 237 2.88 15.14 11.32
CA PRO A 237 2.14 16.41 11.27
C PRO A 237 2.56 17.32 10.12
N ALA A 238 3.85 17.37 9.76
CA ALA A 238 4.33 18.21 8.66
C ALA A 238 3.83 17.69 7.30
N GLU A 239 3.68 16.38 7.14
CA GLU A 239 3.13 15.78 5.90
C GLU A 239 1.61 15.92 5.84
N VAL A 240 0.93 15.88 6.99
CA VAL A 240 -0.49 16.25 7.09
C VAL A 240 -0.67 17.69 6.62
N ASP A 241 0.09 18.64 7.20
CA ASP A 241 0.04 20.05 6.82
C ASP A 241 0.35 20.25 5.33
N ALA A 242 1.35 19.52 4.81
CA ALA A 242 1.68 19.56 3.39
C ALA A 242 0.54 19.03 2.52
N SER A 243 -0.15 17.96 2.92
CA SER A 243 -1.35 17.48 2.22
C SER A 243 -2.50 18.48 2.27
N MET A 244 -2.68 19.21 3.37
CA MET A 244 -3.73 20.23 3.49
C MET A 244 -3.50 21.47 2.61
N GLN A 245 -2.23 21.79 2.34
CA GLN A 245 -1.82 22.99 1.61
C GLN A 245 -1.51 22.76 0.13
N SER A 246 -1.03 21.56 -0.22
CA SER A 246 -0.51 21.29 -1.55
C SER A 246 -1.55 20.66 -2.47
N ALA A 247 -1.54 21.09 -3.73
CA ALA A 247 -2.17 20.31 -4.79
C ALA A 247 -1.38 18.99 -5.03
N ALA A 248 -0.05 19.00 -4.91
CA ALA A 248 0.85 17.94 -5.38
C ALA A 248 1.53 17.12 -4.26
N GLY A 249 0.98 17.13 -3.05
CA GLY A 249 1.43 16.25 -1.96
C GLY A 249 2.68 16.67 -1.22
N GLY A 250 2.98 17.97 -1.24
CA GLY A 250 4.14 18.53 -0.55
C GLY A 250 5.47 18.24 -1.27
N PRO A 251 6.55 18.96 -0.91
CA PRO A 251 7.87 18.67 -1.45
C PRO A 251 8.30 17.28 -1.00
N ASP A 252 8.50 16.40 -1.96
CA ASP A 252 9.16 15.12 -1.74
C ASP A 252 10.65 15.37 -1.53
N SER A 253 11.05 15.66 -0.29
CA SER A 253 12.43 15.94 0.08
C SER A 253 13.38 14.76 -0.18
N SER A 254 12.83 13.58 -0.48
CA SER A 254 13.59 12.36 -0.79
C SER A 254 13.76 12.12 -2.30
N PHE A 255 13.10 12.91 -3.17
CA PHE A 255 13.28 12.79 -4.62
C PHE A 255 14.56 13.48 -5.07
N GLN A 256 15.68 12.75 -5.03
CA GLN A 256 16.73 13.02 -6.00
C GLN A 256 16.24 12.44 -7.33
N ALA A 257 15.86 13.31 -8.27
CA ALA A 257 15.62 12.89 -9.65
C ALA A 257 16.77 11.96 -10.07
N MET A 258 16.45 10.77 -10.58
CA MET A 258 17.45 9.88 -11.15
C MET A 258 18.27 10.70 -12.13
N GLY A 259 19.52 11.03 -11.74
CA GLY A 259 20.42 11.76 -12.58
C GLY A 259 20.52 11.02 -13.91
N THR A 260 20.35 11.74 -15.01
CA THR A 260 20.59 11.20 -16.34
C THR A 260 21.89 10.39 -16.31
N PRO A 261 21.93 9.15 -16.85
CA PRO A 261 23.15 8.36 -16.85
C PRO A 261 24.26 9.23 -17.44
N ARG A 262 25.25 9.58 -16.61
CA ARG A 262 26.45 10.27 -17.11
C ARG A 262 27.07 9.31 -18.11
N ARG A 263 26.92 9.59 -19.40
CA ARG A 263 27.67 8.90 -20.45
C ARG A 263 29.14 8.94 -20.03
N PRO A 264 29.86 7.80 -19.99
CA PRO A 264 31.28 7.82 -19.76
C PRO A 264 31.92 8.79 -20.73
N ARG A 265 32.72 9.73 -20.23
CA ARG A 265 33.51 10.61 -21.10
C ARG A 265 34.39 9.71 -21.97
N PRO A 266 34.42 9.91 -23.29
CA PRO A 266 35.39 9.23 -24.14
C PRO A 266 36.78 9.54 -23.60
N LYS A 267 37.54 8.50 -23.24
CA LYS A 267 38.98 8.65 -23.05
C LYS A 267 39.56 8.85 -24.45
N TYR A 268 39.89 10.09 -24.78
CA TYR A 268 40.78 10.35 -25.91
C TYR A 268 42.18 9.93 -25.49
N ASN A 269 42.75 8.97 -26.23
CA ASN A 269 44.20 8.72 -26.27
C ASN A 269 44.87 9.81 -27.09
#